data_AF-A0A9D2MTF1-F1
#
_entry.id   AF-A0A9D2MTF1-F1
#
_cell.length_a   1.000
_cell.length_b   1.000
_cell.length_c   1.000
_cell.angle_alpha   90.00
_cell.angle_beta   90.00
_cell.angle_gamma   90.00
#
_symmetry.space_group_name_H-M   'P 1'
#
loop_
_entity.id
_entity.type
_entity.pdbx_description
1 polymer ?
#
loop_
_entity_poly.entity_id
_entity_poly.type
_entity_poly.pdbx_seq_one_letter_code
_entity_poly.pdbx_strand_id
1 'polypeptide(L)'
;MTNSDFPRILTLLRKERGLSQKKAALDLGISQALLSHYEKGIRECGLDFLSRAATYYGVSCDYLLGRTPHRNGTLPTLAEESRPRGKAASVEEVHSRMLEHSIHIVFGILEKIKSEGLTQHASAYLFCAVYKVFRLLYTARGKNPQEAFSLDRRLYEAQTSAHMALSEAKARYLLEGMDLEDAPGVPLQALPQLTPERLSQDYPPYAASLFEVIRSTEQAVKKDAPS
;
A
#
# COMPACT_ATOMS: atom_id res chain seq x y z
N MET A 1 2.62 -22.41 11.94
CA MET A 1 2.30 -20.98 11.80
C MET A 1 1.08 -20.89 10.92
N THR A 2 -0.07 -20.51 11.47
CA THR A 2 -1.30 -20.36 10.71
C THR A 2 -1.11 -19.23 9.70
N ASN A 3 -1.30 -19.52 8.41
CA ASN A 3 -1.18 -18.54 7.34
C ASN A 3 -2.37 -17.56 7.45
N SER A 4 -2.16 -16.45 8.16
CA SER A 4 -3.17 -15.41 8.42
C SER A 4 -3.50 -14.57 7.19
N ASP A 5 -2.72 -14.69 6.12
CA ASP A 5 -2.95 -13.97 4.87
C ASP A 5 -4.07 -14.59 4.03
N PHE A 6 -4.18 -15.92 3.99
CA PHE A 6 -5.21 -16.59 3.20
C PHE A 6 -6.65 -16.19 3.59
N PRO A 7 -7.05 -16.22 4.88
CA PRO A 7 -8.38 -15.77 5.32
C PRO A 7 -8.68 -14.31 4.92
N ARG A 8 -7.68 -13.43 5.08
CA ARG A 8 -7.77 -12.00 4.77
C ARG A 8 -7.95 -11.76 3.27
N ILE A 9 -7.13 -12.41 2.44
CA ILE A 9 -7.15 -12.27 0.97
C ILE A 9 -8.44 -12.85 0.39
N LEU A 10 -8.90 -14.00 0.91
CA LEU A 10 -10.17 -14.59 0.50
C LEU A 10 -11.35 -13.65 0.80
N THR A 11 -11.36 -13.03 1.99
CA THR A 11 -12.37 -12.05 2.37
C THR A 11 -12.34 -10.81 1.47
N LEU A 12 -11.14 -10.33 1.15
CA LEU A 12 -10.92 -9.21 0.26
C LEU A 12 -11.50 -9.48 -1.14
N LEU A 13 -11.15 -10.61 -1.77
CA LEU A 13 -11.62 -10.98 -3.11
C LEU A 13 -13.14 -11.10 -3.20
N ARG A 14 -13.79 -11.63 -2.15
CA ARG A 14 -15.26 -11.70 -2.10
C ARG A 14 -15.89 -10.30 -2.04
N LYS A 15 -15.33 -9.42 -1.21
CA LYS A 15 -15.84 -8.06 -1.02
C LYS A 15 -15.63 -7.19 -2.26
N GLU A 16 -14.50 -7.34 -2.95
CA GLU A 16 -14.23 -6.64 -4.21
C GLU A 16 -15.30 -6.94 -5.28
N ARG A 17 -15.77 -8.19 -5.35
CA ARG A 17 -16.87 -8.59 -6.24
C ARG A 17 -18.28 -8.23 -5.73
N GLY A 18 -18.40 -7.61 -4.54
CA GLY A 18 -19.69 -7.27 -3.94
C GLY A 18 -20.56 -8.49 -3.57
N LEU A 19 -19.94 -9.65 -3.33
CA LEU A 19 -20.68 -10.90 -3.10
C LEU A 19 -20.97 -11.15 -1.62
N SER A 20 -22.17 -11.65 -1.33
CA SER A 20 -22.50 -12.18 -0.01
C SER A 20 -21.79 -13.53 0.22
N GLN A 21 -21.51 -13.88 1.48
CA GLN A 21 -20.93 -15.19 1.80
C GLN A 21 -21.79 -16.34 1.30
N LYS A 22 -23.13 -16.20 1.34
CA LYS A 22 -24.06 -17.21 0.84
C LYS A 22 -23.91 -17.44 -0.66
N LYS A 23 -23.80 -16.36 -1.45
CA LYS A 23 -23.63 -16.44 -2.91
C LYS A 23 -22.26 -17.00 -3.28
N ALA A 24 -21.19 -16.47 -2.68
CA ALA A 24 -19.83 -16.94 -2.95
C ALA A 24 -19.64 -18.41 -2.55
N ALA A 25 -20.23 -18.86 -1.43
CA ALA A 25 -20.15 -20.25 -1.00
C ALA A 25 -20.88 -21.19 -1.97
N LEU A 26 -22.06 -20.78 -2.45
CA LEU A 26 -22.82 -21.53 -3.46
C LEU A 26 -21.98 -21.69 -4.74
N ASP A 27 -21.43 -20.59 -5.26
CA ASP A 27 -20.63 -20.60 -6.49
C ASP A 27 -19.34 -21.42 -6.35
N LEU A 28 -18.72 -21.40 -5.16
CA LEU A 28 -17.54 -22.19 -4.83
C LEU A 28 -17.86 -23.65 -4.46
N GLY A 29 -19.14 -24.03 -4.42
CA GLY A 29 -19.59 -25.39 -4.09
C GLY A 29 -19.27 -25.82 -2.65
N ILE A 30 -19.39 -24.90 -1.69
CA ILE A 30 -19.22 -25.16 -0.25
C ILE A 30 -20.37 -24.57 0.57
N SER A 31 -20.48 -24.96 1.85
CA SER A 31 -21.48 -24.35 2.74
C SER A 31 -21.06 -22.92 3.15
N GLN A 32 -22.04 -22.06 3.38
CA GLN A 32 -21.78 -20.67 3.84
C GLN A 32 -21.03 -20.64 5.18
N ALA A 33 -21.32 -21.59 6.08
CA ALA A 33 -20.59 -21.75 7.33
C ALA A 33 -19.11 -22.12 7.10
N LEU A 34 -18.82 -23.00 6.14
CA LEU A 34 -17.45 -23.39 5.82
C LEU A 34 -16.65 -22.22 5.23
N LEU A 35 -17.25 -21.43 4.33
CA LEU A 35 -16.61 -20.22 3.80
C LEU A 35 -16.33 -19.21 4.93
N SER A 36 -17.27 -19.03 5.87
CA SER A 36 -17.09 -18.16 7.03
C SER A 36 -15.93 -18.63 7.93
N HIS A 37 -15.76 -19.94 8.13
CA HIS A 37 -14.61 -20.48 8.87
C HIS A 37 -13.28 -20.23 8.16
N TYR A 38 -13.25 -20.33 6.83
CA TYR A 38 -12.06 -20.00 6.04
C TYR A 38 -11.71 -18.52 6.12
N GLU A 39 -12.69 -17.62 5.95
CA GLU A 39 -12.49 -16.17 6.02
C GLU A 39 -12.07 -15.68 7.41
N LYS A 40 -12.45 -16.39 8.47
CA LYS A 40 -12.04 -16.11 9.85
C LYS A 40 -10.72 -16.79 10.25
N GLY A 41 -10.16 -17.64 9.41
CA GLY A 41 -8.96 -18.43 9.73
C GLY A 41 -9.18 -19.48 10.82
N ILE A 42 -10.43 -19.86 11.09
CA ILE A 42 -10.78 -20.90 12.08
C ILE A 42 -10.45 -22.29 11.54
N ARG A 43 -10.49 -22.46 10.22
CA ARG A 43 -10.21 -23.73 9.54
C ARG A 43 -9.29 -23.50 8.35
N GLU A 44 -8.34 -24.41 8.14
CA GLU A 44 -7.52 -24.43 6.93
C GLU A 44 -8.27 -25.06 5.76
N CYS A 45 -8.04 -24.54 4.56
CA CYS A 45 -8.64 -25.07 3.34
C CYS A 45 -7.79 -26.19 2.73
N GLY A 46 -8.44 -27.11 2.02
CA GLY A 46 -7.74 -28.14 1.24
C GLY A 46 -7.28 -27.60 -0.12
N LEU A 47 -6.34 -28.32 -0.76
CA LEU A 47 -5.81 -27.98 -2.09
C LEU A 47 -6.91 -27.86 -3.16
N ASP A 48 -7.93 -28.71 -3.09
CA ASP A 48 -9.08 -28.66 -4.01
C ASP A 48 -9.85 -27.34 -3.92
N PHE A 49 -10.14 -26.88 -2.70
CA PHE A 49 -10.79 -25.58 -2.50
C PHE A 49 -9.89 -24.43 -2.96
N LEU A 50 -8.59 -24.50 -2.66
CA LEU A 50 -7.63 -23.47 -3.06
C LEU A 50 -7.59 -23.28 -4.58
N SER A 51 -7.53 -24.37 -5.34
CA SER A 51 -7.54 -24.35 -6.81
C SER A 51 -8.85 -23.80 -7.39
N ARG A 52 -9.99 -24.22 -6.83
CA ARG A 52 -11.31 -23.69 -7.23
C ARG A 52 -11.47 -22.20 -6.92
N ALA A 53 -11.02 -21.77 -5.74
CA ALA A 53 -11.04 -20.36 -5.35
C ALA A 53 -10.13 -19.52 -6.26
N ALA A 54 -8.93 -20.00 -6.58
CA ALA A 54 -7.99 -19.35 -7.50
C ALA A 54 -8.65 -19.11 -8.87
N THR A 55 -9.23 -20.15 -9.44
CA THR A 55 -9.94 -20.10 -10.73
C THR A 55 -11.17 -19.18 -10.66
N TYR A 56 -11.99 -19.33 -9.61
CA TYR A 56 -13.19 -18.53 -9.43
C TYR A 56 -12.88 -17.04 -9.34
N TYR A 57 -11.87 -16.66 -8.55
CA TYR A 57 -11.47 -15.26 -8.35
C TYR A 57 -10.55 -14.72 -9.45
N GLY A 58 -10.04 -15.56 -10.36
CA GLY A 58 -9.14 -15.16 -11.43
C GLY A 58 -7.75 -14.75 -10.91
N VAL A 59 -7.27 -15.45 -9.88
CA VAL A 59 -5.98 -15.20 -9.22
C VAL A 59 -5.17 -16.49 -9.10
N SER A 60 -3.88 -16.38 -8.82
CA SER A 60 -2.96 -17.48 -8.58
C SER A 60 -3.10 -18.01 -7.16
N CYS A 61 -2.73 -19.28 -6.96
CA CYS A 61 -2.65 -19.86 -5.63
C CYS A 61 -1.64 -19.12 -4.74
N ASP A 62 -0.52 -18.65 -5.31
CA ASP A 62 0.48 -17.89 -4.55
C ASP A 62 -0.07 -16.55 -4.08
N TYR A 63 -0.93 -15.89 -4.86
CA TYR A 63 -1.64 -14.68 -4.42
C TYR A 63 -2.59 -15.00 -3.27
N LEU A 64 -3.43 -16.03 -3.40
CA LEU A 64 -4.36 -16.44 -2.33
C LEU A 64 -3.64 -16.79 -1.03
N LEU A 65 -2.48 -17.43 -1.12
CA LEU A 65 -1.67 -17.80 0.03
C LEU A 65 -0.84 -16.65 0.60
N GLY A 66 -0.92 -15.44 0.03
CA GLY A 66 -0.15 -14.27 0.46
C GLY A 66 1.35 -14.32 0.16
N ARG A 67 1.79 -15.22 -0.72
CA ARG A 67 3.20 -15.37 -1.11
C ARG A 67 3.66 -14.29 -2.07
N THR A 68 2.74 -13.76 -2.86
CA THR A 68 3.00 -12.72 -3.85
C THR A 68 1.88 -11.68 -3.83
N PRO A 69 2.20 -10.38 -3.95
CA PRO A 69 1.18 -9.34 -4.11
C PRO A 69 0.53 -9.35 -5.51
N HIS A 70 1.02 -10.17 -6.46
CA HIS A 70 0.56 -10.18 -7.84
C HIS A 70 -0.51 -11.24 -8.08
N ARG A 71 -1.67 -10.81 -8.59
CA ARG A 71 -2.81 -11.71 -8.82
C ARG A 71 -2.48 -12.88 -9.73
N ASN A 72 -1.71 -12.69 -10.78
CA ASN A 72 -1.32 -13.73 -11.73
C ASN A 72 -0.14 -14.61 -11.26
N GLY A 73 0.45 -14.34 -10.08
CA GLY A 73 1.55 -15.15 -9.53
C GLY A 73 2.91 -14.86 -10.15
N THR A 74 2.97 -14.11 -11.25
CA THR A 74 4.24 -13.59 -11.77
C THR A 74 4.69 -12.44 -10.88
N LEU A 75 5.86 -12.59 -10.25
CA LEU A 75 6.65 -11.43 -9.86
C LEU A 75 6.90 -10.64 -11.16
N PRO A 76 6.36 -9.42 -11.34
CA PRO A 76 6.90 -8.53 -12.33
C PRO A 76 8.32 -8.32 -11.86
N THR A 77 9.25 -8.87 -12.63
CA THR A 77 10.63 -8.44 -12.64
C THR A 77 10.57 -6.94 -12.87
N LEU A 78 10.54 -6.16 -11.78
CA LEU A 78 10.68 -4.70 -11.78
C LEU A 78 11.99 -4.25 -12.45
N ALA A 79 12.78 -5.18 -12.99
CA ALA A 79 14.09 -5.03 -13.59
C ALA A 79 14.15 -5.30 -15.12
N GLU A 80 13.10 -5.81 -15.79
CA GLU A 80 13.29 -6.36 -17.15
C GLU A 80 12.94 -5.45 -18.34
N GLU A 81 12.21 -4.37 -18.14
CA GLU A 81 12.00 -3.43 -19.24
C GLU A 81 13.23 -2.54 -19.41
N SER A 82 14.04 -2.86 -20.42
CA SER A 82 15.09 -2.03 -21.06
C SER A 82 16.57 -2.28 -20.72
N ARG A 83 17.00 -3.41 -20.13
CA ARG A 83 18.43 -3.66 -19.85
C ARG A 83 19.14 -4.56 -20.87
N PRO A 84 20.40 -4.26 -21.25
CA PRO A 84 21.27 -5.25 -21.88
C PRO A 84 21.44 -6.44 -20.92
N ARG A 85 21.27 -7.66 -21.45
CA ARG A 85 21.37 -8.92 -20.68
C ARG A 85 22.63 -8.93 -19.82
N GLY A 86 22.48 -9.15 -18.50
CA GLY A 86 23.59 -9.54 -17.61
C GLY A 86 23.85 -8.67 -16.37
N LYS A 87 23.13 -7.57 -16.13
CA LYS A 87 23.27 -6.79 -14.87
C LYS A 87 21.92 -6.67 -14.14
N ALA A 88 21.81 -7.37 -13.01
CA ALA A 88 20.70 -7.19 -12.08
C ALA A 88 20.63 -5.73 -11.61
N ALA A 89 19.41 -5.25 -11.33
CA ALA A 89 19.21 -3.92 -10.74
C ALA A 89 19.81 -3.86 -9.33
N SER A 90 20.43 -2.72 -9.00
CA SER A 90 20.89 -2.49 -7.63
C SER A 90 19.69 -2.33 -6.69
N VAL A 91 19.91 -2.55 -5.39
CA VAL A 91 18.84 -2.45 -4.39
C VAL A 91 18.27 -1.02 -4.37
N GLU A 92 19.11 -0.02 -4.53
CA GLU A 92 18.73 1.39 -4.59
C GLU A 92 17.86 1.69 -5.81
N GLU A 93 18.21 1.13 -6.98
CA GLU A 93 17.43 1.30 -8.21
C GLU A 93 16.03 0.67 -8.08
N VAL A 94 15.94 -0.51 -7.47
CA VAL A 94 14.66 -1.19 -7.24
C VAL A 94 13.81 -0.38 -6.26
N HIS A 95 14.37 0.01 -5.11
CA HIS A 95 13.64 0.80 -4.10
C HIS A 95 13.21 2.17 -4.62
N SER A 96 14.07 2.87 -5.37
CA SER A 96 13.72 4.16 -5.98
C SER A 96 12.53 4.04 -6.93
N ARG A 97 12.56 3.04 -7.81
CA ARG A 97 11.46 2.77 -8.75
C ARG A 97 10.16 2.44 -8.02
N MET A 98 10.24 1.62 -6.96
CA MET A 98 9.07 1.28 -6.17
C MET A 98 8.43 2.50 -5.50
N LEU A 99 9.26 3.39 -4.95
CA LEU A 99 8.80 4.63 -4.33
C LEU A 99 8.20 5.57 -5.38
N GLU A 100 8.86 5.77 -6.52
CA GLU A 100 8.38 6.61 -7.61
C GLU A 100 6.99 6.16 -8.10
N HIS A 101 6.84 4.87 -8.40
CA HIS A 101 5.57 4.29 -8.84
C HIS A 101 4.47 4.42 -7.77
N SER A 102 4.80 4.20 -6.50
CA SER A 102 3.84 4.31 -5.40
C SER A 102 3.39 5.74 -5.18
N ILE A 103 4.31 6.70 -5.22
CA ILE A 103 4.02 8.13 -5.14
C ILE A 103 3.14 8.55 -6.31
N HIS A 104 3.43 8.08 -7.53
CA HIS A 104 2.61 8.38 -8.71
C HIS A 104 1.15 7.93 -8.53
N ILE A 105 0.93 6.72 -7.98
CA ILE A 105 -0.43 6.24 -7.68
C ILE A 105 -1.11 7.11 -6.62
N VAL A 106 -0.42 7.43 -5.52
CA VAL A 106 -0.97 8.26 -4.43
C VAL A 106 -1.40 9.63 -4.97
N PHE A 107 -0.56 10.29 -5.76
CA PHE A 107 -0.91 11.59 -6.35
C PHE A 107 -1.99 11.49 -7.43
N GLY A 108 -2.05 10.41 -8.20
CA GLY A 108 -3.18 10.16 -9.12
C GLY A 108 -4.51 9.96 -8.38
N ILE A 109 -4.50 9.37 -7.18
CA ILE A 109 -5.68 9.29 -6.31
C ILE A 109 -6.07 10.68 -5.79
N LEU A 110 -5.10 11.47 -5.31
CA LEU A 110 -5.34 12.84 -4.85
C LEU A 110 -5.93 13.72 -5.96
N GLU A 111 -5.42 13.60 -7.19
CA GLU A 111 -5.94 14.29 -8.37
C GLU A 111 -7.40 13.91 -8.67
N LYS A 112 -7.77 12.64 -8.49
CA LYS A 112 -9.17 12.19 -8.63
C LYS A 112 -10.07 12.78 -7.53
N ILE A 113 -9.59 12.92 -6.30
CA ILE A 113 -10.33 13.48 -5.15
C ILE A 113 -10.56 15.00 -5.31
N LYS A 114 -9.62 15.71 -5.95
CA LYS A 114 -9.69 17.16 -6.21
C LYS A 114 -9.84 18.02 -4.95
N SER A 115 -9.18 17.62 -3.86
CA SER A 115 -9.08 18.43 -2.63
C SER A 115 -7.69 19.02 -2.50
N GLU A 116 -7.59 20.35 -2.59
CA GLU A 116 -6.33 21.08 -2.45
C GLU A 116 -5.74 20.92 -1.05
N GLY A 117 -6.56 21.06 0.00
CA GLY A 117 -6.12 20.89 1.39
C GLY A 117 -5.61 19.48 1.68
N LEU A 118 -6.30 18.45 1.18
CA LEU A 118 -5.83 17.07 1.33
C LEU A 118 -4.49 16.87 0.60
N THR A 119 -4.40 17.38 -0.64
CA THR A 119 -3.18 17.28 -1.45
C THR A 119 -2.00 17.99 -0.77
N GLN A 120 -2.24 19.17 -0.21
CA GLN A 120 -1.24 19.94 0.54
C GLN A 120 -0.73 19.16 1.75
N HIS A 121 -1.62 18.60 2.58
CA HIS A 121 -1.22 17.89 3.79
C HIS A 121 -0.55 16.54 3.49
N ALA A 122 -1.03 15.79 2.49
CA ALA A 122 -0.35 14.58 2.03
C ALA A 122 1.06 14.90 1.48
N SER A 123 1.20 15.98 0.71
CA SER A 123 2.49 16.43 0.19
C SER A 123 3.44 16.87 1.30
N ALA A 124 2.95 17.65 2.27
CA ALA A 124 3.75 18.12 3.41
C ALA A 124 4.33 16.95 4.21
N TYR A 125 3.54 15.90 4.46
CA TYR A 125 4.02 14.68 5.09
C TYR A 125 5.19 14.04 4.32
N LEU A 126 5.01 13.83 3.01
CA LEU A 126 6.02 13.20 2.15
C LEU A 126 7.28 14.08 2.00
N PHE A 127 7.13 15.39 1.86
CA PHE A 127 8.25 16.34 1.82
C PHE A 127 9.06 16.30 3.10
N CYS A 128 8.42 16.25 4.27
CA CYS A 128 9.13 16.08 5.53
C CYS A 128 9.87 14.73 5.61
N ALA A 129 9.26 13.63 5.14
CA ALA A 129 9.94 12.33 5.10
C ALA A 129 11.22 12.40 4.24
N VAL A 130 11.14 12.96 3.03
CA VAL A 130 12.29 13.17 2.14
C VAL A 130 13.33 14.09 2.79
N TYR A 131 12.90 15.22 3.35
CA TYR A 131 13.79 16.17 4.03
C TYR A 131 14.55 15.49 5.17
N LYS A 132 13.89 14.69 6.00
CA LYS A 132 14.52 14.00 7.13
C LYS A 132 15.59 13.00 6.66
N VAL A 133 15.26 12.15 5.69
CA VAL A 133 16.19 11.18 5.13
C VAL A 133 17.39 11.88 4.48
N PHE A 134 17.14 12.91 3.67
CA PHE A 134 18.20 13.68 3.05
C PHE A 134 19.06 14.40 4.08
N ARG A 135 18.46 15.05 5.09
CA ARG A 135 19.20 15.79 6.12
C ARG A 135 20.08 14.86 6.95
N LEU A 136 19.62 13.64 7.24
CA LEU A 136 20.41 12.60 7.91
C LEU A 136 21.66 12.26 7.10
N LEU A 137 21.50 11.92 5.81
CA LEU A 137 22.60 11.59 4.91
C LEU A 137 23.57 12.76 4.73
N TYR A 138 23.03 13.97 4.54
CA TYR A 138 23.83 15.17 4.34
C TYR A 138 24.67 15.51 5.57
N THR A 139 24.13 15.35 6.77
CA THR A 139 24.81 15.70 8.03
C THR A 139 25.83 14.63 8.45
N ALA A 140 25.74 13.40 7.91
CA ALA A 140 26.65 12.30 8.22
C ALA A 140 28.13 12.66 7.92
N ARG A 141 28.38 13.50 6.91
CA ARG A 141 29.69 14.08 6.65
C ARG A 141 29.76 15.49 7.24
N GLY A 142 30.44 15.64 8.37
CA GLY A 142 30.55 16.93 9.09
C GLY A 142 31.20 18.09 8.32
N LYS A 143 31.85 17.83 7.18
CA LYS A 143 32.39 18.87 6.27
C LYS A 143 31.35 19.47 5.35
N ASN A 144 30.16 18.89 5.24
CA ASN A 144 29.11 19.44 4.39
C ASN A 144 28.57 20.74 5.01
N PRO A 145 28.44 21.83 4.23
CA PRO A 145 28.03 23.13 4.75
C PRO A 145 26.60 23.05 5.29
N GLN A 146 26.42 23.33 6.57
CA GLN A 146 25.13 23.20 7.25
C GLN A 146 24.23 24.43 7.03
N GLU A 147 24.79 25.51 6.50
CA GLU A 147 24.13 26.76 6.13
C GLU A 147 23.10 26.59 5.01
N ALA A 148 23.15 25.46 4.29
CA ALA A 148 22.13 25.08 3.31
C ALA A 148 20.74 24.83 3.94
N PHE A 149 20.64 24.81 5.28
CA PHE A 149 19.38 24.59 5.98
C PHE A 149 19.11 25.66 7.02
N SER A 150 17.86 26.13 7.05
CA SER A 150 17.41 27.14 8.01
C SER A 150 16.97 26.56 9.36
N LEU A 151 16.56 25.30 9.41
CA LEU A 151 16.13 24.66 10.67
C LEU A 151 17.33 24.36 11.58
N ASP A 152 17.13 24.58 12.88
CA ASP A 152 18.13 24.30 13.90
C ASP A 152 18.53 22.82 13.90
N ARG A 153 19.84 22.57 13.95
CA ARG A 153 20.42 21.23 13.83
C ARG A 153 19.98 20.27 14.95
N ARG A 154 19.63 20.78 16.13
CA ARG A 154 19.21 19.99 17.28
C ARG A 154 17.69 19.79 17.31
N LEU A 155 16.93 20.70 16.71
CA LEU A 155 15.47 20.68 16.75
C LEU A 155 14.80 20.15 15.49
N TYR A 156 15.49 20.12 14.34
CA TYR A 156 14.86 19.80 13.06
C TYR A 156 14.13 18.46 13.08
N GLU A 157 14.66 17.44 13.77
CA GLU A 157 14.04 16.12 13.83
C GLU A 157 12.68 16.18 14.55
N ALA A 158 12.63 16.82 15.72
CA ALA A 158 11.40 16.98 16.48
C ALA A 158 10.39 17.86 15.72
N GLN A 159 10.84 18.97 15.15
CA GLN A 159 10.00 19.90 14.39
C GLN A 159 9.38 19.23 13.16
N THR A 160 10.19 18.52 12.37
CA THR A 160 9.70 17.83 11.18
C THR A 160 8.79 16.66 11.54
N SER A 161 9.09 15.91 12.62
CA SER A 161 8.22 14.83 13.09
C SER A 161 6.87 15.34 13.57
N ALA A 162 6.86 16.45 14.32
CA ALA A 162 5.63 17.12 14.73
C ALA A 162 4.81 17.60 13.53
N HIS A 163 5.48 18.19 12.52
CA HIS A 163 4.82 18.63 11.29
C HIS A 163 4.24 17.47 10.47
N MET A 164 4.94 16.34 10.40
CA MET A 164 4.43 15.11 9.78
C MET A 164 3.17 14.61 10.49
N ALA A 165 3.23 14.44 11.82
CA ALA A 165 2.10 13.96 12.60
C ALA A 165 0.88 14.88 12.47
N LEU A 166 1.09 16.20 12.50
CA LEU A 166 0.01 17.17 12.31
C LEU A 166 -0.55 17.12 10.89
N SER A 167 0.29 17.01 9.86
CA SER A 167 -0.17 16.92 8.47
C SER A 167 -0.98 15.65 8.22
N GLU A 168 -0.55 14.53 8.78
CA GLU A 168 -1.30 13.27 8.74
C GLU A 168 -2.66 13.40 9.43
N ALA A 169 -2.69 14.02 10.62
CA ALA A 169 -3.93 14.26 11.35
C ALA A 169 -4.91 15.16 10.57
N LYS A 170 -4.41 16.25 9.99
CA LYS A 170 -5.20 17.15 9.14
C LYS A 170 -5.73 16.45 7.88
N ALA A 171 -4.90 15.66 7.19
CA ALA A 171 -5.34 14.87 6.06
C ALA A 171 -6.45 13.88 6.43
N ARG A 172 -6.33 13.20 7.58
CA ARG A 172 -7.37 12.31 8.11
C ARG A 172 -8.66 13.06 8.42
N TYR A 173 -8.56 14.21 9.08
CA TYR A 173 -9.70 15.05 9.42
C TYR A 173 -10.50 15.48 8.17
N LEU A 174 -9.79 15.90 7.12
CA LEU A 174 -10.41 16.22 5.82
C LEU A 174 -11.06 14.98 5.18
N LEU A 175 -10.42 13.81 5.23
CA LEU A 175 -10.98 12.56 4.69
C LEU A 175 -12.21 12.06 5.45
N GLU A 176 -12.37 12.44 6.71
CA GLU A 176 -13.57 12.20 7.52
C GLU A 176 -14.71 13.18 7.17
N GLY A 177 -14.48 14.11 6.23
CA GLY A 177 -15.45 15.09 5.76
C GLY A 177 -15.55 16.34 6.63
N MET A 178 -14.59 16.56 7.53
CA MET A 178 -14.58 17.70 8.43
C MET A 178 -13.78 18.87 7.83
N ASP A 179 -14.22 20.09 8.08
CA ASP A 179 -13.59 21.32 7.58
C ASP A 179 -12.45 21.79 8.49
N LEU A 180 -11.31 22.11 7.90
CA LEU A 180 -10.28 22.93 8.53
C LEU A 180 -10.57 24.42 8.29
N GLU A 181 -9.94 25.30 9.07
CA GLU A 181 -10.08 26.76 8.93
C GLU A 181 -9.78 27.24 7.49
N ASP A 182 -8.83 26.57 6.85
CA ASP A 182 -8.21 26.91 5.58
C ASP A 182 -8.48 25.90 4.46
N ALA A 183 -9.26 24.83 4.72
CA ALA A 183 -9.60 23.83 3.71
C ALA A 183 -10.90 23.07 4.01
N PRO A 184 -11.82 22.92 3.03
CA PRO A 184 -13.03 22.14 3.22
C PRO A 184 -12.76 20.63 3.25
N GLY A 185 -13.58 19.90 4.02
CA GLY A 185 -13.57 18.45 4.10
C GLY A 185 -13.88 17.78 2.76
N VAL A 186 -13.40 16.55 2.61
CA VAL A 186 -13.60 15.76 1.39
C VAL A 186 -14.97 15.08 1.44
N PRO A 187 -15.86 15.34 0.48
CA PRO A 187 -17.16 14.68 0.45
C PRO A 187 -16.99 13.19 0.12
N LEU A 188 -17.79 12.33 0.75
CA LEU A 188 -17.72 10.88 0.58
C LEU A 188 -17.82 10.45 -0.90
N GLN A 189 -18.61 11.17 -1.70
CA GLN A 189 -18.79 10.86 -3.13
C GLN A 189 -17.54 11.15 -3.98
N ALA A 190 -16.62 11.99 -3.50
CA ALA A 190 -15.35 12.26 -4.17
C ALA A 190 -14.30 11.17 -3.89
N LEU A 191 -14.51 10.30 -2.89
CA LEU A 191 -13.58 9.23 -2.55
C LEU A 191 -13.71 8.06 -3.55
N PRO A 192 -12.65 7.73 -4.30
CA PRO A 192 -12.68 6.61 -5.23
C PRO A 192 -12.67 5.27 -4.48
N GLN A 193 -13.25 4.24 -5.10
CA GLN A 193 -13.10 2.87 -4.63
C GLN A 193 -11.70 2.33 -4.99
N LEU A 194 -10.91 1.97 -3.98
CA LEU A 194 -9.51 1.55 -4.16
C LEU A 194 -9.33 0.04 -3.97
N THR A 195 -9.89 -0.77 -4.87
CA THR A 195 -9.63 -2.23 -4.85
C THR A 195 -8.31 -2.57 -5.55
N PRO A 196 -7.60 -3.63 -5.13
CA PRO A 196 -6.50 -4.20 -5.90
C PRO A 196 -6.77 -4.41 -7.40
N GLU A 197 -7.96 -4.86 -7.83
CA GLU A 197 -8.25 -4.90 -9.28
C GLU A 197 -8.23 -3.50 -9.89
N ARG A 198 -8.93 -2.55 -9.27
CA ARG A 198 -9.07 -1.21 -9.82
C ARG A 198 -7.75 -0.45 -9.84
N LEU A 199 -6.92 -0.62 -8.83
CA LEU A 199 -5.55 -0.10 -8.82
C LEU A 199 -4.70 -0.71 -9.93
N SER A 200 -4.83 -2.02 -10.17
CA SER A 200 -4.12 -2.70 -11.26
C SER A 200 -4.62 -2.28 -12.65
N GLN A 201 -5.90 -1.92 -12.78
CA GLN A 201 -6.50 -1.44 -14.02
C GLN A 201 -6.16 0.03 -14.30
N ASP A 202 -6.28 0.89 -13.29
CA ASP A 202 -6.05 2.34 -13.40
C ASP A 202 -4.55 2.68 -13.49
N TYR A 203 -3.68 1.84 -12.91
CA TYR A 203 -2.24 2.06 -12.86
C TYR A 203 -1.43 0.79 -13.21
N PRO A 204 -1.58 0.20 -14.42
CA PRO A 204 -1.01 -1.11 -14.74
C PRO A 204 0.50 -1.26 -14.52
N PRO A 205 1.38 -0.32 -14.95
CA PRO A 205 2.82 -0.47 -14.74
C PRO A 205 3.26 -0.23 -13.29
N TYR A 206 2.41 0.41 -12.48
CA TYR A 206 2.80 0.94 -11.16
C TYR A 206 2.21 0.14 -9.99
N ALA A 207 1.03 -0.47 -10.16
CA ALA A 207 0.29 -1.13 -9.08
C ALA A 207 1.10 -2.25 -8.41
N ALA A 208 1.87 -2.98 -9.22
CA ALA A 208 2.80 -4.00 -8.76
C ALA A 208 3.79 -3.48 -7.70
N SER A 209 4.38 -2.32 -7.95
CA SER A 209 5.32 -1.70 -7.02
C SER A 209 4.66 -1.29 -5.71
N LEU A 210 3.47 -0.69 -5.79
CA LEU A 210 2.72 -0.29 -4.61
C LEU A 210 2.37 -1.48 -3.71
N PHE A 211 1.91 -2.59 -4.28
CA PHE A 211 1.57 -3.76 -3.49
C PHE A 211 2.79 -4.39 -2.81
N GLU A 212 3.95 -4.34 -3.46
CA GLU A 212 5.20 -4.79 -2.87
C GLU A 212 5.69 -3.85 -1.75
N VAL A 213 5.51 -2.53 -1.90
CA VAL A 213 5.71 -1.57 -0.81
C VAL A 213 4.81 -1.91 0.38
N ILE A 214 3.51 -2.10 0.17
CA ILE A 214 2.57 -2.47 1.25
C ILE A 214 3.02 -3.75 1.95
N ARG A 215 3.31 -4.80 1.18
CA ARG A 215 3.72 -6.11 1.70
C ARG A 215 5.01 -6.01 2.52
N SER A 216 6.05 -5.38 1.95
CA SER A 216 7.35 -5.26 2.61
C SER A 216 7.28 -4.40 3.88
N THR A 217 6.53 -3.29 3.85
CA THR A 217 6.31 -2.44 5.03
C THR A 217 5.54 -3.17 6.12
N GLU A 218 4.43 -3.84 5.80
CA GLU A 218 3.66 -4.60 6.80
C GLU A 218 4.49 -5.72 7.43
N GLN A 219 5.30 -6.42 6.62
CA GLN A 219 6.18 -7.48 7.13
C GLN A 219 7.27 -6.95 8.06
N ALA A 220 7.83 -5.77 7.77
CA ALA A 220 8.80 -5.13 8.64
C ALA A 220 8.14 -4.72 9.98
N VAL A 221 7.01 -4.00 9.93
CA VAL A 221 6.33 -3.51 11.13
C VAL A 221 5.82 -4.65 12.01
N LYS A 222 5.30 -5.74 11.44
CA LYS A 222 4.84 -6.92 12.20
C LYS A 222 5.98 -7.64 12.93
N LYS A 223 7.21 -7.57 12.43
CA LYS A 223 8.38 -8.14 13.13
C LYS A 223 8.77 -7.34 14.37
N ASP A 224 8.55 -6.03 14.34
CA ASP A 224 8.90 -5.11 15.42
C ASP A 224 7.81 -5.00 16.50
N ALA A 225 6.60 -5.53 16.23
CA ALA A 225 5.52 -5.58 17.22
C ALA A 225 5.82 -6.64 18.29
N PRO A 226 5.66 -6.32 19.60
CA PRO A 226 5.80 -7.32 20.66
C PRO A 226 4.75 -8.42 20.46
N SER A 227 5.22 -9.67 20.46
CA SER A 227 4.41 -10.91 20.37
C SER A 227 3.49 -11.10 21.56
#